data_AF-A0A1P8FDS8-F1
#
_entry.id   AF-A0A1P8FDS8-F1
#
_cell.length_a   1.000
_cell.length_b   1.000
_cell.length_c   1.000
_cell.angle_alpha   90.00
_cell.angle_beta   90.00
_cell.angle_gamma   90.00
#
_symmetry.space_group_name_H-M   'P 1'
#
loop_
_entity.id
_entity.type
_entity.pdbx_description
1 polymer ?
#
loop_
_entity_poly.entity_id
_entity_poly.type
_entity_poly.pdbx_seq_one_letter_code
_entity_poly.pdbx_strand_id
1 'polypeptide(L)'
;MNAYRFMAAALAALAGSAHGAAGQLDIAFGEGGIAALPVSTVFSGTVHAIEIEPAGRVIASGVVQTRFAANTPSFIAAFLPDGRLDTTYADGGARPSSLEPIATGNFSDGIFLRLRPDGSMIQGHRRLALEGGPLFKAERVLPNGSVAPGYGSATVNLDAPSPVLLEDGSLVVGGMDATDSFVAGFDPQGQVDSRWTSNRRAFDCGHAQPLTRIALARAPGNKVLVAQSLNISVPPTLPAFCISRLQADGSLDTTYGTAGHSVVADPRLVQVLRAGTVTKVLAQSDGGAIVVYVLPVLTYPDPPVLVFITPEGRLDTARGDNGIRPLTGIVADVALQPDGKILVTGNPATGSAPPVVDYTHPYLARFTRNGTADLTFGGGSGAVTLATASNVLLPLTLRVADGGAIFVGGTASLSSPPVAFVAIAVAKVQGDPPPPPPPQESSASGGGCGYTDRPGPPDPTLPMIALVAVMMLILKKWHARLRGNGGGSCTT
;
A
#
# COMPACT_ATOMS: atom_id res chain seq x y z
N MET A 1 -8.61 55.78 1.54
CA MET A 1 -8.41 54.57 0.70
C MET A 1 -6.98 54.09 0.89
N ASN A 2 -6.69 53.22 1.87
CA ASN A 2 -5.41 52.47 1.99
C ASN A 2 -5.38 51.46 3.17
N ALA A 3 -6.41 51.41 4.02
CA ALA A 3 -6.52 50.39 5.08
C ALA A 3 -7.21 49.07 4.63
N TYR A 4 -8.00 49.10 3.53
CA TYR A 4 -8.73 47.92 3.05
C TYR A 4 -7.92 46.97 2.16
N ARG A 5 -6.74 47.39 1.66
CA ARG A 5 -5.89 46.54 0.80
C ARG A 5 -4.98 45.58 1.57
N PHE A 6 -4.68 45.87 2.84
CA PHE A 6 -3.87 44.98 3.68
C PHE A 6 -4.68 43.86 4.36
N MET A 7 -5.99 44.04 4.59
CA MET A 7 -6.85 42.95 5.06
C MET A 7 -7.16 41.91 3.97
N ALA A 8 -7.26 42.32 2.70
CA ALA A 8 -7.48 41.38 1.60
C ALA A 8 -6.26 40.48 1.32
N ALA A 9 -5.03 41.00 1.51
CA ALA A 9 -3.80 40.21 1.39
C ALA A 9 -3.56 39.28 2.60
N ALA A 10 -3.99 39.69 3.80
CA ALA A 10 -3.93 38.83 5.00
C ALA A 10 -5.03 37.75 5.02
N LEU A 11 -6.21 37.99 4.42
CA LEU A 11 -7.21 36.94 4.21
C LEU A 11 -6.85 35.99 3.06
N ALA A 12 -6.14 36.45 2.03
CA ALA A 12 -5.64 35.56 0.97
C ALA A 12 -4.47 34.66 1.44
N ALA A 13 -3.74 35.07 2.48
CA ALA A 13 -2.71 34.24 3.12
C ALA A 13 -3.27 33.20 4.11
N LEU A 14 -4.55 33.32 4.49
CA LEU A 14 -5.29 32.31 5.28
C LEU A 14 -6.21 31.43 4.43
N ALA A 15 -6.33 31.71 3.13
CA ALA A 15 -6.95 30.83 2.14
C ALA A 15 -5.95 29.87 1.48
N GLY A 16 -4.72 29.80 2.00
CA GLY A 16 -3.73 28.78 1.62
C GLY A 16 -4.04 27.47 2.34
N SER A 17 -4.78 26.59 1.65
CA SER A 17 -4.95 25.16 1.95
C SER A 17 -5.18 24.82 3.42
N ALA A 18 -6.45 24.73 3.82
CA ALA A 18 -6.86 23.92 4.98
C ALA A 18 -6.60 22.42 4.69
N HIS A 19 -5.33 22.03 4.55
CA HIS A 19 -4.93 20.63 4.60
C HIS A 19 -4.86 20.25 6.08
N GLY A 20 -5.68 19.29 6.49
CA GLY A 20 -5.59 18.71 7.83
C GLY A 20 -4.19 18.13 8.07
N ALA A 21 -3.78 18.05 9.34
CA ALA A 21 -2.52 17.41 9.71
C ALA A 21 -2.47 15.96 9.21
N ALA A 22 -1.27 15.43 8.97
CA ALA A 22 -1.09 14.05 8.51
C ALA A 22 -1.81 13.06 9.44
N GLY A 23 -2.59 12.16 8.84
CA GLY A 23 -3.39 11.19 9.57
C GLY A 23 -4.70 11.72 10.13
N GLN A 24 -5.16 12.90 9.74
CA GLN A 24 -6.54 13.33 9.99
C GLN A 24 -7.47 12.85 8.86
N LEU A 25 -8.71 12.49 9.20
CA LEU A 25 -9.75 12.28 8.19
C LEU A 25 -9.94 13.57 7.38
N ASP A 26 -9.98 13.44 6.06
CA ASP A 26 -10.23 14.56 5.16
C ASP A 26 -11.73 14.89 5.17
N ILE A 27 -12.14 15.82 6.05
CA ILE A 27 -13.54 16.19 6.23
C ILE A 27 -14.25 16.73 4.97
N ALA A 28 -13.50 17.08 3.91
CA ALA A 28 -14.08 17.48 2.63
C ALA A 28 -14.48 16.30 1.74
N PHE A 29 -14.14 15.06 2.13
CA PHE A 29 -14.45 13.84 1.41
C PHE A 29 -15.68 13.14 2.02
N GLY A 30 -16.80 13.13 1.29
CA GLY A 30 -18.04 12.53 1.79
C GLY A 30 -18.52 13.17 3.11
N GLU A 31 -19.13 12.36 3.98
CA GLU A 31 -19.61 12.82 5.29
C GLU A 31 -18.53 12.57 6.35
N GLY A 32 -17.93 13.65 6.85
CA GLY A 32 -16.91 13.57 7.92
C GLY A 32 -15.63 12.83 7.51
N GLY A 33 -15.33 12.76 6.21
CA GLY A 33 -14.18 12.02 5.67
C GLY A 33 -14.50 10.63 5.17
N ILE A 34 -15.77 10.21 5.20
CA ILE A 34 -16.22 8.90 4.73
C ILE A 34 -17.25 9.09 3.62
N ALA A 35 -16.90 8.66 2.41
CA ALA A 35 -17.85 8.47 1.33
C ALA A 35 -18.54 7.12 1.48
N ALA A 36 -19.86 7.10 1.47
CA ALA A 36 -20.65 5.90 1.49
C ALA A 36 -21.51 5.80 0.23
N LEU A 37 -21.59 4.61 -0.35
CA LEU A 37 -22.61 4.28 -1.32
C LEU A 37 -23.76 3.61 -0.56
N PRO A 38 -24.94 4.26 -0.43
CA PRO A 38 -26.08 3.64 0.21
C PRO A 38 -26.52 2.43 -0.62
N VAL A 39 -26.25 1.25 -0.10
CA VAL A 39 -26.87 0.02 -0.58
C VAL A 39 -28.31 0.07 -0.05
N SER A 40 -29.31 -0.09 -0.92
CA SER A 40 -30.72 0.09 -0.52
C SER A 40 -31.13 -0.82 0.65
N THR A 41 -32.30 -0.60 1.21
CA THR A 41 -32.68 -0.88 2.62
C THR A 41 -32.68 -2.35 3.10
N VAL A 42 -32.02 -3.28 2.39
CA VAL A 42 -31.99 -4.72 2.64
C VAL A 42 -30.57 -5.33 2.51
N PHE A 43 -29.53 -4.54 2.24
CA PHE A 43 -28.23 -5.02 1.76
C PHE A 43 -27.03 -4.67 2.67
N SER A 44 -25.95 -5.46 2.55
CA SER A 44 -24.60 -5.13 3.07
C SER A 44 -23.58 -5.23 1.93
N GLY A 45 -22.51 -4.41 1.97
CA GLY A 45 -21.43 -4.49 0.99
C GLY A 45 -20.08 -4.11 1.57
N THR A 46 -19.02 -4.67 0.99
CA THR A 46 -17.64 -4.50 1.47
C THR A 46 -16.71 -4.12 0.34
N VAL A 47 -15.87 -3.10 0.55
CA VAL A 47 -14.79 -2.75 -0.39
C VAL A 47 -13.55 -3.62 -0.11
N HIS A 48 -13.03 -4.31 -1.12
CA HIS A 48 -11.84 -5.15 -1.02
C HIS A 48 -10.64 -4.61 -1.83
N ALA A 49 -10.91 -3.77 -2.82
CA ALA A 49 -9.87 -3.12 -3.61
C ALA A 49 -10.26 -1.67 -3.91
N ILE A 50 -9.27 -0.79 -3.85
CA ILE A 50 -9.37 0.60 -4.27
C ILE A 50 -8.25 0.85 -5.28
N GLU A 51 -8.49 1.72 -6.25
CA GLU A 51 -7.46 2.33 -7.08
C GLU A 51 -7.79 3.83 -7.25
N ILE A 52 -6.76 4.66 -7.41
CA ILE A 52 -6.91 6.11 -7.53
C ILE A 52 -6.37 6.53 -8.89
N GLU A 53 -7.24 7.10 -9.72
CA GLU A 53 -6.83 7.63 -11.02
C GLU A 53 -6.04 8.94 -10.85
N PRO A 54 -5.19 9.33 -11.83
CA PRO A 54 -4.41 10.57 -11.75
C PRO A 54 -5.25 11.84 -11.56
N ALA A 55 -6.50 11.83 -12.03
CA ALA A 55 -7.46 12.92 -11.84
C ALA A 55 -8.04 13.00 -10.41
N GLY A 56 -7.65 12.09 -9.51
CA GLY A 56 -8.12 12.01 -8.12
C GLY A 56 -9.44 11.27 -7.94
N ARG A 57 -10.03 10.74 -9.02
CA ARG A 57 -11.20 9.87 -8.95
C ARG A 57 -10.82 8.53 -8.31
N VAL A 58 -11.64 8.08 -7.38
CA VAL A 58 -11.40 6.87 -6.58
C VAL A 58 -12.30 5.76 -7.08
N ILE A 59 -11.71 4.65 -7.51
CA ILE A 59 -12.44 3.49 -7.98
C ILE A 59 -12.40 2.42 -6.89
N ALA A 60 -13.57 1.95 -6.46
CA ALA A 60 -13.73 0.93 -5.44
C ALA A 60 -14.35 -0.33 -6.05
N SER A 61 -13.84 -1.49 -5.62
CA SER A 61 -14.36 -2.81 -6.01
C SER A 61 -14.49 -3.69 -4.77
N GLY A 62 -15.51 -4.55 -4.78
CA GLY A 62 -15.87 -5.33 -3.61
C GLY A 62 -17.02 -6.29 -3.87
N VAL A 63 -17.67 -6.79 -2.82
CA VAL A 63 -18.87 -7.63 -2.92
C VAL A 63 -20.10 -6.93 -2.35
N VAL A 64 -21.26 -7.28 -2.88
CA VAL A 64 -22.57 -6.96 -2.30
C VAL A 64 -23.24 -8.25 -1.88
N GLN A 65 -23.73 -8.30 -0.63
CA GLN A 65 -24.51 -9.42 -0.13
C GLN A 65 -26.00 -9.06 -0.22
N THR A 66 -26.77 -9.98 -0.81
CA THR A 66 -28.23 -9.84 -0.94
C THR A 66 -28.93 -10.91 -0.11
N ARG A 67 -30.02 -10.56 0.59
CA ARG A 67 -30.72 -11.47 1.53
C ARG A 67 -31.27 -12.76 0.88
N PHE A 68 -31.40 -12.80 -0.44
CA PHE A 68 -32.12 -13.87 -1.14
C PHE A 68 -31.36 -14.49 -2.32
N ALA A 69 -30.16 -14.00 -2.64
CA ALA A 69 -29.34 -14.65 -3.67
C ALA A 69 -28.39 -15.64 -3.01
N ALA A 70 -28.30 -16.83 -3.59
CA ALA A 70 -27.22 -17.78 -3.34
C ALA A 70 -25.84 -17.25 -3.81
N ASN A 71 -25.76 -16.06 -4.39
CA ASN A 71 -24.52 -15.53 -4.95
C ASN A 71 -24.27 -14.10 -4.45
N THR A 72 -22.98 -13.77 -4.26
CA THR A 72 -22.53 -12.42 -3.91
C THR A 72 -21.90 -11.78 -5.16
N PRO A 73 -22.61 -10.90 -5.89
CA PRO A 73 -22.00 -10.22 -7.02
C PRO A 73 -20.89 -9.28 -6.55
N SER A 74 -19.79 -9.27 -7.30
CA SER A 74 -18.81 -8.19 -7.16
C SER A 74 -19.32 -6.92 -7.83
N PHE A 75 -18.84 -5.76 -7.40
CA PHE A 75 -19.19 -4.46 -7.96
C PHE A 75 -17.96 -3.65 -8.31
N ILE A 76 -18.15 -2.64 -9.15
CA ILE A 76 -17.22 -1.53 -9.32
C ILE A 76 -17.98 -0.21 -9.20
N ALA A 77 -17.43 0.74 -8.45
CA ALA A 77 -18.01 2.06 -8.23
C ALA A 77 -16.94 3.14 -8.31
N ALA A 78 -17.30 4.33 -8.77
CA ALA A 78 -16.41 5.48 -8.85
C ALA A 78 -16.87 6.62 -7.95
N PHE A 79 -15.97 7.18 -7.18
CA PHE A 79 -16.19 8.38 -6.38
C PHE A 79 -15.33 9.52 -6.92
N LEU A 80 -15.91 10.70 -7.02
CA LEU A 80 -15.20 11.93 -7.31
C LEU A 80 -14.18 12.26 -6.20
N PRO A 81 -13.21 13.17 -6.44
CA PRO A 81 -12.23 13.55 -5.43
C PRO A 81 -12.81 14.10 -4.12
N ASP A 82 -14.07 14.54 -4.14
CA ASP A 82 -14.85 15.04 -3.00
C ASP A 82 -15.68 13.93 -2.30
N GLY A 83 -15.59 12.68 -2.76
CA GLY A 83 -16.28 11.54 -2.19
C GLY A 83 -17.74 11.36 -2.65
N ARG A 84 -18.26 12.21 -3.54
CA ARG A 84 -19.58 11.96 -4.17
C ARG A 84 -19.46 10.86 -5.21
N LEU A 85 -20.52 10.07 -5.40
CA LEU A 85 -20.59 9.09 -6.48
C LEU A 85 -20.45 9.79 -7.85
N ASP A 86 -19.53 9.31 -8.69
CA ASP A 86 -19.37 9.78 -10.07
C ASP A 86 -20.42 9.10 -10.96
N THR A 87 -21.58 9.73 -11.13
CA THR A 87 -22.69 9.16 -11.91
C THR A 87 -22.41 9.03 -13.41
N THR A 88 -21.28 9.54 -13.91
CA THR A 88 -20.87 9.41 -15.32
C THR A 88 -20.11 8.13 -15.61
N TYR A 89 -19.71 7.40 -14.56
CA TYR A 89 -18.96 6.16 -14.66
C TYR A 89 -19.89 4.94 -14.66
N ALA A 90 -19.66 3.99 -15.56
CA ALA A 90 -20.49 2.77 -15.69
C ALA A 90 -22.00 3.08 -15.77
N ASP A 91 -22.84 2.30 -15.09
CA ASP A 91 -24.30 2.39 -15.16
C ASP A 91 -24.86 3.37 -14.11
N GLY A 92 -24.41 4.63 -14.14
CA GLY A 92 -24.86 5.66 -13.18
C GLY A 92 -24.01 5.75 -11.90
N GLY A 93 -22.76 5.31 -11.96
CA GLY A 93 -21.72 5.47 -10.95
C GLY A 93 -21.27 4.18 -10.27
N ALA A 94 -22.11 3.15 -10.31
CA ALA A 94 -21.76 1.81 -9.87
C ALA A 94 -22.46 0.77 -10.72
N ARG A 95 -21.81 -0.36 -10.96
CA ARG A 95 -22.43 -1.53 -11.60
C ARG A 95 -21.95 -2.83 -10.98
N PRO A 96 -22.74 -3.91 -11.08
CA PRO A 96 -22.20 -5.26 -10.91
C PRO A 96 -21.04 -5.51 -11.90
N SER A 97 -20.02 -6.25 -11.47
CA SER A 97 -18.98 -6.74 -12.38
C SER A 97 -19.60 -7.63 -13.46
N SER A 98 -18.99 -7.69 -14.64
CA SER A 98 -19.47 -8.61 -15.70
C SER A 98 -18.96 -10.04 -15.48
N LEU A 99 -18.06 -10.21 -14.52
CA LEU A 99 -17.59 -11.49 -14.05
C LEU A 99 -18.73 -12.25 -13.36
N GLU A 100 -18.76 -13.56 -13.59
CA GLU A 100 -19.77 -14.45 -13.02
C GLU A 100 -19.86 -14.30 -11.49
N PRO A 101 -21.07 -14.38 -10.90
CA PRO A 101 -21.26 -14.24 -9.47
C PRO A 101 -20.44 -15.25 -8.66
N ILE A 102 -20.01 -14.84 -7.46
CA ILE A 102 -19.30 -15.71 -6.53
C ILE A 102 -20.35 -16.63 -5.87
N ALA A 103 -20.23 -17.94 -6.09
CA ALA A 103 -21.10 -18.95 -5.45
C ALA A 103 -20.97 -18.89 -3.92
N THR A 104 -22.09 -19.02 -3.21
CA THR A 104 -22.24 -18.92 -1.74
C THR A 104 -20.99 -19.27 -0.93
N GLY A 105 -20.58 -18.33 -0.09
CA GLY A 105 -19.59 -18.49 0.98
C GLY A 105 -18.88 -17.17 1.27
N ASN A 106 -18.44 -16.97 2.52
CA ASN A 106 -17.81 -15.73 2.98
C ASN A 106 -16.41 -15.56 2.38
N PHE A 107 -16.31 -15.20 1.10
CA PHE A 107 -15.02 -15.16 0.41
C PHE A 107 -14.73 -13.77 -0.15
N SER A 108 -14.23 -12.92 0.75
CA SER A 108 -13.49 -11.69 0.48
C SER A 108 -12.14 -11.92 -0.20
N ASP A 109 -11.64 -13.17 -0.16
CA ASP A 109 -10.32 -13.51 -0.67
C ASP A 109 -10.28 -13.46 -2.20
N GLY A 110 -9.47 -12.57 -2.73
CA GLY A 110 -9.08 -12.58 -4.14
C GLY A 110 -9.75 -11.52 -5.01
N ILE A 111 -10.57 -10.62 -4.47
CA ILE A 111 -10.95 -9.41 -5.22
C ILE A 111 -9.74 -8.51 -5.35
N PHE A 112 -9.42 -8.14 -6.58
CA PHE A 112 -8.40 -7.16 -6.86
C PHE A 112 -8.87 -6.17 -7.92
N LEU A 113 -8.25 -5.00 -7.86
CA LEU A 113 -8.35 -3.94 -8.84
C LEU A 113 -6.93 -3.39 -8.99
N ARG A 114 -6.46 -3.16 -10.22
CA ARG A 114 -5.16 -2.53 -10.49
C ARG A 114 -5.29 -1.55 -11.64
N LEU A 115 -4.86 -0.31 -11.42
CA LEU A 115 -4.82 0.74 -12.44
C LEU A 115 -3.64 0.53 -13.38
N ARG A 116 -3.89 0.70 -14.68
CA ARG A 116 -2.88 0.68 -15.74
C ARG A 116 -2.49 2.09 -16.17
N PRO A 117 -1.32 2.27 -16.80
CA PRO A 117 -0.89 3.56 -17.32
C PRO A 117 -1.84 4.20 -18.34
N ASP A 118 -2.62 3.38 -19.05
CA ASP A 118 -3.64 3.80 -20.03
C ASP A 118 -4.96 4.26 -19.38
N GLY A 119 -5.04 4.26 -18.05
CA GLY A 119 -6.24 4.60 -17.29
C GLY A 119 -7.30 3.49 -17.22
N SER A 120 -7.09 2.37 -17.92
CA SER A 120 -7.92 1.18 -17.73
C SER A 120 -7.50 0.45 -16.45
N MET A 121 -8.33 -0.47 -15.98
CA MET A 121 -8.09 -1.25 -14.79
C MET A 121 -8.24 -2.74 -15.08
N ILE A 122 -7.51 -3.56 -14.34
CA ILE A 122 -7.75 -5.00 -14.30
C ILE A 122 -8.49 -5.30 -13.00
N GLN A 123 -9.74 -5.75 -13.12
CA GLN A 123 -10.56 -6.24 -12.01
C GLN A 123 -10.59 -7.76 -12.07
N GLY A 124 -10.54 -8.43 -10.93
CA GLY A 124 -10.81 -9.85 -10.90
C GLY A 124 -11.11 -10.38 -9.52
N HIS A 125 -11.54 -11.64 -9.47
CA HIS A 125 -11.95 -12.29 -8.24
C HIS A 125 -11.71 -13.79 -8.25
N ARG A 126 -11.66 -14.36 -7.05
CA ARG A 126 -11.78 -15.81 -6.85
C ARG A 126 -13.24 -16.24 -6.98
N ARG A 127 -13.47 -17.37 -7.64
CA ARG A 127 -14.76 -18.06 -7.73
C ARG A 127 -14.66 -19.42 -7.03
N LEU A 128 -15.69 -19.87 -6.32
CA LEU A 128 -15.83 -21.31 -6.03
C LEU A 128 -16.42 -22.02 -7.24
N ALA A 129 -15.66 -22.94 -7.81
CA ALA A 129 -16.18 -23.84 -8.83
C ALA A 129 -17.09 -24.87 -8.14
N LEU A 130 -18.42 -24.71 -8.27
CA LEU A 130 -19.35 -25.77 -7.87
C LEU A 130 -19.18 -27.00 -8.78
N GLU A 131 -18.76 -26.83 -10.04
CA GLU A 131 -18.20 -27.89 -10.90
C GLU A 131 -17.20 -27.31 -11.94
N GLY A 132 -15.99 -27.89 -12.04
CA GLY A 132 -15.08 -27.89 -13.20
C GLY A 132 -14.51 -26.58 -13.77
N GLY A 133 -14.96 -25.40 -13.34
CA GLY A 133 -14.50 -24.10 -13.85
C GLY A 133 -13.23 -23.56 -13.17
N PRO A 134 -12.57 -22.54 -13.77
CA PRO A 134 -11.41 -21.89 -13.16
C PRO A 134 -11.79 -21.13 -11.89
N LEU A 135 -10.98 -21.27 -10.84
CA LEU A 135 -11.14 -20.54 -9.58
C LEU A 135 -10.74 -19.05 -9.66
N PHE A 136 -10.10 -18.60 -10.74
CA PHE A 136 -9.72 -17.21 -10.95
C PHE A 136 -10.21 -16.67 -12.31
N LYS A 137 -10.76 -15.45 -12.31
CA LYS A 137 -11.13 -14.72 -13.52
C LYS A 137 -10.81 -13.24 -13.36
N ALA A 138 -10.43 -12.59 -14.46
CA ALA A 138 -10.17 -11.17 -14.53
C ALA A 138 -10.84 -10.56 -15.77
N GLU A 139 -11.22 -9.29 -15.69
CA GLU A 139 -11.70 -8.46 -16.79
C GLU A 139 -10.89 -7.17 -16.86
N ARG A 140 -10.82 -6.56 -18.05
CA ARG A 140 -10.28 -5.21 -18.21
C ARG A 140 -11.43 -4.22 -18.24
N VAL A 141 -11.46 -3.33 -17.25
CA VAL A 141 -12.41 -2.24 -17.14
C VAL A 141 -11.80 -0.97 -17.75
N LEU A 142 -12.52 -0.32 -18.66
CA LEU A 142 -12.11 0.92 -19.32
C LEU A 142 -12.31 2.13 -18.38
N PRO A 143 -11.68 3.29 -18.66
CA PRO A 143 -11.80 4.50 -17.82
C PRO A 143 -13.23 5.04 -17.64
N ASN A 144 -14.16 4.62 -18.50
CA ASN A 144 -15.59 4.94 -18.41
C ASN A 144 -16.41 3.89 -17.63
N GLY A 145 -15.76 2.86 -17.10
CA GLY A 145 -16.39 1.76 -16.36
C GLY A 145 -16.94 0.61 -17.20
N SER A 146 -16.94 0.72 -18.53
CA SER A 146 -17.33 -0.39 -19.41
C SER A 146 -16.25 -1.49 -19.47
N VAL A 147 -16.65 -2.73 -19.77
CA VAL A 147 -15.69 -3.85 -19.90
C VAL A 147 -15.15 -3.90 -21.32
N ALA A 148 -13.84 -3.96 -21.47
CA ALA A 148 -13.21 -4.16 -22.76
C ALA A 148 -13.43 -5.60 -23.25
N PRO A 149 -13.86 -5.82 -24.50
CA PRO A 149 -14.06 -7.16 -25.02
C PRO A 149 -12.74 -7.94 -25.09
N GLY A 150 -12.80 -9.24 -24.81
CA GLY A 150 -11.72 -10.19 -25.05
C GLY A 150 -10.67 -10.34 -23.94
N TYR A 151 -10.62 -9.47 -22.93
CA TYR A 151 -9.72 -9.66 -21.79
C TYR A 151 -10.26 -10.74 -20.84
N GLY A 152 -9.40 -11.70 -20.43
CA GLY A 152 -9.78 -12.75 -19.49
C GLY A 152 -10.51 -13.95 -20.09
N SER A 153 -10.42 -14.13 -21.42
CA SER A 153 -10.79 -15.40 -22.08
C SER A 153 -9.86 -16.54 -21.67
N ALA A 154 -8.62 -16.22 -21.35
CA ALA A 154 -7.67 -17.14 -20.74
C ALA A 154 -8.09 -17.42 -19.30
N THR A 155 -8.13 -18.70 -18.94
CA THR A 155 -8.52 -19.14 -17.61
C THR A 155 -7.38 -19.90 -16.94
N VAL A 156 -7.23 -19.68 -15.63
CA VAL A 156 -6.27 -20.41 -14.82
C VAL A 156 -7.01 -20.85 -13.55
N ASN A 157 -6.84 -22.12 -13.19
CA ASN A 157 -7.43 -22.65 -11.98
C ASN A 157 -6.56 -22.31 -10.77
N LEU A 158 -6.86 -21.19 -10.10
CA LEU A 158 -6.08 -20.65 -8.99
C LEU A 158 -6.96 -20.39 -7.76
N ASP A 159 -6.68 -21.11 -6.68
CA ASP A 159 -7.16 -20.79 -5.34
C ASP A 159 -6.24 -19.77 -4.65
N ALA A 160 -6.84 -18.99 -3.75
CA ALA A 160 -6.20 -17.89 -3.00
C ALA A 160 -5.30 -16.99 -3.88
N PRO A 161 -5.84 -16.38 -4.95
CA PRO A 161 -5.04 -15.65 -5.93
C PRO A 161 -4.38 -14.40 -5.32
N SER A 162 -3.10 -14.22 -5.61
CA SER A 162 -2.29 -13.03 -5.30
C SER A 162 -1.82 -12.38 -6.61
N PRO A 163 -2.55 -11.37 -7.12
CA PRO A 163 -2.25 -10.73 -8.39
C PRO A 163 -1.34 -9.50 -8.24
N VAL A 164 -0.46 -9.31 -9.21
CA VAL A 164 0.40 -8.15 -9.37
C VAL A 164 0.43 -7.69 -10.82
N LEU A 165 0.25 -6.39 -11.04
CA LEU A 165 0.36 -5.76 -12.36
C LEU A 165 1.79 -5.26 -12.56
N LEU A 166 2.43 -5.66 -13.66
CA LEU A 166 3.75 -5.19 -14.08
C LEU A 166 3.64 -3.85 -14.83
N GLU A 167 4.75 -3.14 -14.98
CA GLU A 167 4.77 -1.83 -15.65
C GLU A 167 4.46 -1.92 -17.14
N ASP A 168 4.75 -3.07 -17.77
CA ASP A 168 4.41 -3.35 -19.17
C ASP A 168 2.90 -3.65 -19.38
N GLY A 169 2.13 -3.70 -18.30
CA GLY A 169 0.70 -4.01 -18.32
C GLY A 169 0.36 -5.50 -18.22
N SER A 170 1.37 -6.37 -18.13
CA SER A 170 1.16 -7.80 -17.89
C SER A 170 0.67 -8.04 -16.47
N LEU A 171 -0.22 -9.01 -16.29
CA LEU A 171 -0.72 -9.44 -14.98
C LEU A 171 -0.04 -10.75 -14.59
N VAL A 172 0.63 -10.77 -13.45
CA VAL A 172 1.17 -12.00 -12.85
C VAL A 172 0.30 -12.37 -11.65
N VAL A 173 -0.12 -13.63 -11.56
CA VAL A 173 -0.99 -14.13 -10.50
C VAL A 173 -0.35 -15.38 -9.89
N GLY A 174 -0.19 -15.36 -8.58
CA GLY A 174 0.25 -16.51 -7.81
C GLY A 174 -0.92 -17.13 -7.06
N GLY A 175 -0.87 -18.44 -6.80
CA GLY A 175 -1.83 -19.11 -5.95
C GLY A 175 -1.53 -20.60 -5.86
N MET A 176 -2.56 -21.38 -5.57
CA MET A 176 -2.47 -22.84 -5.49
C MET A 176 -3.57 -23.47 -6.34
N ASP A 177 -3.32 -24.65 -6.92
CA ASP A 177 -4.38 -25.57 -7.33
C ASP A 177 -4.48 -26.72 -6.32
N ALA A 178 -5.21 -27.79 -6.67
CA ALA A 178 -5.34 -28.97 -5.82
C ALA A 178 -4.02 -29.74 -5.62
N THR A 179 -2.99 -29.43 -6.42
CA THR A 179 -1.76 -30.22 -6.54
C THR A 179 -0.50 -29.43 -6.30
N ASP A 180 -0.47 -28.12 -6.52
CA ASP A 180 0.74 -27.30 -6.45
C ASP A 180 0.46 -25.81 -6.24
N SER A 181 1.43 -25.12 -5.64
CA SER A 181 1.55 -23.67 -5.66
C SER A 181 2.24 -23.26 -6.95
N PHE A 182 1.75 -22.25 -7.66
CA PHE A 182 2.34 -21.81 -8.92
C PHE A 182 2.10 -20.32 -9.20
N VAL A 183 2.85 -19.80 -10.16
CA VAL A 183 2.66 -18.46 -10.73
C VAL A 183 2.21 -18.62 -12.19
N ALA A 184 1.26 -17.81 -12.62
CA ALA A 184 0.81 -17.69 -13.99
C ALA A 184 0.85 -16.23 -14.44
N GLY A 185 1.09 -16.01 -15.72
CA GLY A 185 1.16 -14.69 -16.32
C GLY A 185 0.10 -14.52 -17.39
N PHE A 186 -0.36 -13.29 -17.54
CA PHE A 186 -1.20 -12.85 -18.63
C PHE A 186 -0.56 -11.62 -19.26
N ASP A 187 -0.53 -11.58 -20.58
CA ASP A 187 -0.06 -10.42 -21.32
C ASP A 187 -1.02 -9.21 -21.13
N PRO A 188 -0.65 -8.01 -21.60
CA PRO A 188 -1.51 -6.83 -21.48
C PRO A 188 -2.88 -6.94 -22.19
N GLN A 189 -3.07 -7.96 -23.02
CA GLN A 189 -4.33 -8.28 -23.73
C GLN A 189 -5.12 -9.38 -23.00
N GLY A 190 -4.59 -9.95 -21.92
CA GLY A 190 -5.23 -10.96 -21.10
C GLY A 190 -5.10 -12.38 -21.64
N GLN A 191 -4.15 -12.64 -22.55
CA GLN A 191 -3.81 -13.99 -23.01
C GLN A 191 -2.75 -14.62 -22.11
N VAL A 192 -2.71 -15.95 -22.02
CA VAL A 192 -1.71 -16.67 -21.22
C VAL A 192 -0.30 -16.34 -21.69
N ASP A 193 0.54 -15.91 -20.75
CA ASP A 193 1.95 -15.62 -20.99
C ASP A 193 2.82 -16.80 -20.53
N SER A 194 3.37 -17.53 -21.52
CA SER A 194 4.13 -18.77 -21.30
C SER A 194 5.44 -18.57 -20.53
N ARG A 195 5.95 -17.34 -20.45
CA ARG A 195 7.10 -16.97 -19.62
C ARG A 195 6.89 -17.35 -18.16
N TRP A 196 5.65 -17.22 -17.68
CA TRP A 196 5.30 -17.44 -16.28
C TRP A 196 4.72 -18.83 -16.03
N THR A 197 3.98 -19.40 -16.98
CA THR A 197 3.22 -20.64 -16.76
C THR A 197 4.03 -21.93 -16.89
N SER A 198 5.25 -21.88 -17.42
CA SER A 198 6.11 -23.04 -17.62
C SER A 198 6.81 -23.51 -16.33
N ASN A 199 6.80 -22.68 -15.28
CA ASN A 199 7.67 -22.79 -14.11
C ASN A 199 6.88 -22.90 -12.80
N ARG A 200 5.96 -23.89 -12.72
CA ARG A 200 5.09 -24.09 -11.55
C ARG A 200 5.84 -24.09 -10.22
N ARG A 201 7.12 -24.48 -10.17
CA ARG A 201 7.94 -24.55 -8.94
C ARG A 201 9.28 -23.81 -9.01
N ALA A 202 9.51 -22.90 -9.95
CA ALA A 202 10.83 -22.24 -10.04
C ALA A 202 11.20 -21.42 -8.79
N PHE A 203 10.23 -21.11 -7.94
CA PHE A 203 10.39 -20.37 -6.69
C PHE A 203 10.30 -21.26 -5.44
N ASP A 204 10.15 -22.57 -5.60
CA ASP A 204 10.07 -23.53 -4.49
C ASP A 204 11.44 -23.63 -3.79
N CYS A 205 11.51 -23.19 -2.54
CA CYS A 205 12.74 -23.01 -1.79
C CYS A 205 13.36 -24.31 -1.28
N GLY A 206 13.43 -25.33 -2.15
CA GLY A 206 13.91 -26.67 -1.81
C GLY A 206 13.00 -27.44 -0.85
N HIS A 207 11.75 -27.03 -0.68
CA HIS A 207 10.81 -27.70 0.22
C HIS A 207 9.78 -28.49 -0.59
N ALA A 208 9.86 -29.82 -0.54
CA ALA A 208 9.06 -30.72 -1.38
C ALA A 208 7.52 -30.70 -1.15
N GLN A 209 6.98 -29.73 -0.40
CA GLN A 209 5.56 -29.65 -0.10
C GLN A 209 4.82 -28.90 -1.23
N PRO A 210 3.82 -29.53 -1.88
CA PRO A 210 3.16 -28.96 -3.04
C PRO A 210 2.33 -27.69 -2.74
N LEU A 211 1.72 -27.61 -1.55
CA LEU A 211 0.66 -26.62 -1.27
C LEU A 211 1.09 -25.64 -0.17
N THR A 212 1.35 -24.40 -0.58
CA THR A 212 1.72 -23.29 0.29
C THR A 212 1.02 -22.01 -0.15
N ARG A 213 0.41 -21.28 0.78
CA ARG A 213 -0.16 -19.97 0.46
C ARG A 213 0.96 -19.03 0.05
N ILE A 214 0.82 -18.39 -1.11
CA ILE A 214 1.80 -17.44 -1.64
C ILE A 214 1.23 -16.02 -1.74
N ALA A 215 2.11 -15.03 -1.58
CA ALA A 215 1.83 -13.64 -1.82
C ALA A 215 2.85 -13.06 -2.81
N LEU A 216 2.37 -12.24 -3.75
CA LEU A 216 3.19 -11.61 -4.78
C LEU A 216 3.35 -10.10 -4.56
N ALA A 217 4.51 -9.55 -4.94
CA ALA A 217 4.72 -8.11 -5.09
C ALA A 217 5.64 -7.80 -6.27
N ARG A 218 5.41 -6.65 -6.91
CA ARG A 218 6.27 -6.13 -7.99
C ARG A 218 7.47 -5.44 -7.36
N ALA A 219 8.65 -5.97 -7.59
CA ALA A 219 9.91 -5.34 -7.24
C ALA A 219 10.45 -4.48 -8.39
N PRO A 220 11.43 -3.58 -8.14
CA PRO A 220 12.04 -2.76 -9.18
C PRO A 220 12.53 -3.57 -10.38
N GLY A 221 12.36 -3.01 -11.59
CA GLY A 221 12.76 -3.66 -12.84
C GLY A 221 11.83 -4.79 -13.29
N ASN A 222 10.54 -4.71 -12.94
CA ASN A 222 9.52 -5.74 -13.22
C ASN A 222 9.85 -7.15 -12.68
N LYS A 223 10.73 -7.23 -11.68
CA LYS A 223 10.94 -8.47 -10.92
C LYS A 223 9.71 -8.75 -10.05
N VAL A 224 9.50 -10.01 -9.70
CA VAL A 224 8.39 -10.42 -8.83
C VAL A 224 8.93 -11.11 -7.60
N LEU A 225 8.55 -10.61 -6.42
CA LEU A 225 8.79 -11.32 -5.16
C LEU A 225 7.66 -12.32 -4.92
N VAL A 226 8.03 -13.53 -4.53
CA VAL A 226 7.12 -14.63 -4.20
C VAL A 226 7.39 -15.04 -2.76
N ALA A 227 6.51 -14.66 -1.82
CA ALA A 227 6.61 -15.07 -0.43
C ALA A 227 5.67 -16.26 -0.16
N GLN A 228 6.18 -17.34 0.40
CA GLN A 228 5.49 -18.61 0.59
C GLN A 228 5.47 -19.02 2.06
N SER A 229 4.30 -19.42 2.56
CA SER A 229 4.18 -20.00 3.90
C SER A 229 4.77 -21.40 3.92
N LEU A 230 5.68 -21.73 4.85
CA LEU A 230 6.25 -23.08 4.91
C LEU A 230 5.48 -23.91 5.94
N ASN A 231 4.92 -25.04 5.49
CA ASN A 231 4.26 -26.00 6.37
C ASN A 231 5.29 -26.84 7.11
N ILE A 232 5.04 -27.04 8.41
CA ILE A 232 5.97 -27.66 9.34
C ILE A 232 5.73 -29.18 9.33
N SER A 233 6.66 -29.93 8.72
CA SER A 233 6.71 -31.39 8.89
C SER A 233 8.09 -31.79 9.42
N VAL A 234 8.23 -31.72 10.75
CA VAL A 234 9.26 -32.33 11.64
C VAL A 234 10.62 -31.57 11.80
N PRO A 235 11.20 -31.46 13.04
CA PRO A 235 12.39 -30.62 13.37
C PRO A 235 13.77 -31.17 12.90
N PRO A 236 14.89 -30.39 12.88
CA PRO A 236 15.30 -29.45 13.94
C PRO A 236 15.43 -27.95 13.58
N THR A 237 15.23 -27.54 12.33
CA THR A 237 15.13 -26.12 11.97
C THR A 237 13.83 -25.90 11.21
N LEU A 238 12.84 -25.29 11.85
CA LEU A 238 11.56 -25.00 11.22
C LEU A 238 11.68 -23.61 10.57
N PRO A 239 11.76 -23.49 9.24
CA PRO A 239 11.66 -22.20 8.60
C PRO A 239 10.20 -21.72 8.65
N ALA A 240 9.99 -20.44 8.90
CA ALA A 240 8.65 -19.86 9.05
C ALA A 240 7.99 -19.64 7.68
N PHE A 241 8.76 -19.06 6.75
CA PHE A 241 8.36 -18.78 5.38
C PHE A 241 9.61 -18.71 4.49
N CYS A 242 9.39 -18.76 3.19
CA CYS A 242 10.41 -18.43 2.21
C CYS A 242 10.00 -17.22 1.38
N ILE A 243 10.98 -16.45 0.89
CA ILE A 243 10.78 -15.48 -0.16
C ILE A 243 11.78 -15.70 -1.30
N SER A 244 11.25 -15.84 -2.51
CA SER A 244 12.02 -15.99 -3.75
C SER A 244 11.84 -14.75 -4.61
N ARG A 245 12.79 -14.47 -5.51
CA ARG A 245 12.67 -13.39 -6.49
C ARG A 245 12.72 -13.97 -7.90
N LEU A 246 11.73 -13.63 -8.70
CA LEU A 246 11.67 -13.94 -10.13
C LEU A 246 12.09 -12.72 -10.94
N GLN A 247 12.79 -12.95 -12.04
CA GLN A 247 13.09 -11.94 -13.05
C GLN A 247 11.83 -11.55 -13.82
N ALA A 248 11.90 -10.47 -14.60
CA ALA A 248 10.80 -10.02 -15.45
C ALA A 248 10.42 -11.02 -16.56
N ASP A 249 11.31 -11.97 -16.88
CA ASP A 249 11.06 -13.06 -17.81
C ASP A 249 10.48 -14.32 -17.15
N GLY A 250 10.19 -14.27 -15.85
CA GLY A 250 9.66 -15.39 -15.07
C GLY A 250 10.70 -16.41 -14.59
N SER A 251 11.97 -16.28 -14.97
CA SER A 251 13.05 -17.13 -14.45
C SER A 251 13.41 -16.76 -13.00
N LEU A 252 13.97 -17.72 -12.24
CA LEU A 252 14.44 -17.46 -10.89
C LEU A 252 15.64 -16.50 -10.89
N ASP A 253 15.59 -15.43 -10.09
CA ASP A 253 16.72 -14.53 -9.87
C ASP A 253 17.68 -15.14 -8.85
N THR A 254 18.65 -15.92 -9.32
CA THR A 254 19.63 -16.64 -8.50
C THR A 254 20.54 -15.75 -7.65
N THR A 255 20.52 -14.43 -7.86
CA THR A 255 21.28 -13.45 -7.07
C THR A 255 20.59 -13.05 -5.75
N TYR A 256 19.33 -13.44 -5.56
CA TYR A 256 18.58 -13.14 -4.34
C TYR A 256 18.74 -14.23 -3.29
N GLY A 257 19.11 -13.87 -2.07
CA GLY A 257 19.36 -14.83 -0.99
C GLY A 257 20.41 -15.87 -1.38
N THR A 258 20.11 -17.15 -1.12
CA THR A 258 20.94 -18.29 -1.52
C THR A 258 20.29 -18.99 -2.71
N ALA A 259 20.94 -18.93 -3.87
CA ALA A 259 20.47 -19.55 -5.12
C ALA A 259 19.05 -19.11 -5.55
N GLY A 260 18.65 -17.87 -5.23
CA GLY A 260 17.35 -17.29 -5.59
C GLY A 260 16.30 -17.33 -4.49
N HIS A 261 16.63 -17.91 -3.33
CA HIS A 261 15.72 -18.11 -2.22
C HIS A 261 16.24 -17.51 -0.92
N SER A 262 15.34 -16.95 -0.14
CA SER A 262 15.58 -16.54 1.24
C SER A 262 14.66 -17.32 2.17
N VAL A 263 15.25 -18.25 2.91
CA VAL A 263 14.54 -19.04 3.91
C VAL A 263 14.67 -18.34 5.25
N VAL A 264 13.54 -17.88 5.82
CA VAL A 264 13.53 -17.17 7.10
C VAL A 264 13.25 -18.16 8.22
N ALA A 265 14.25 -18.41 9.04
CA ALA A 265 14.18 -19.26 10.22
C ALA A 265 14.51 -18.43 11.47
N ASP A 266 13.47 -17.86 12.09
CA ASP A 266 13.57 -17.18 13.39
C ASP A 266 12.64 -17.90 14.38
N PRO A 267 13.13 -18.33 15.57
CA PRO A 267 12.32 -19.01 16.59
C PRO A 267 11.06 -18.24 17.02
N ARG A 268 11.05 -16.91 16.89
CA ARG A 268 9.90 -16.06 17.22
C ARG A 268 8.76 -16.17 16.20
N LEU A 269 9.05 -16.69 15.00
CA LEU A 269 8.09 -16.84 13.91
C LEU A 269 7.47 -18.24 13.83
N VAL A 270 7.95 -19.18 14.63
CA VAL A 270 7.55 -20.60 14.53
C VAL A 270 6.94 -21.11 15.83
N GLN A 271 6.01 -22.04 15.69
CA GLN A 271 5.42 -22.79 16.81
C GLN A 271 5.44 -24.27 16.49
N VAL A 272 5.56 -25.07 17.54
CA VAL A 272 5.50 -26.54 17.41
C VAL A 272 4.04 -26.91 17.11
N LEU A 273 3.83 -27.70 16.05
CA LEU A 273 2.52 -28.24 15.61
C LEU A 273 1.59 -27.27 14.87
N ARG A 274 1.98 -26.03 14.56
CA ARG A 274 1.15 -25.10 13.77
C ARG A 274 2.00 -24.22 12.84
N ALA A 275 1.60 -24.14 11.57
CA ALA A 275 2.25 -23.31 10.56
C ALA A 275 1.66 -21.89 10.55
N GLY A 276 2.51 -20.87 10.54
CA GLY A 276 2.06 -19.49 10.34
C GLY A 276 1.81 -19.21 8.87
N THR A 277 1.21 -18.05 8.58
CA THR A 277 0.73 -17.74 7.23
C THR A 277 1.25 -16.39 6.75
N VAL A 278 1.86 -16.38 5.56
CA VAL A 278 2.13 -15.16 4.80
C VAL A 278 0.80 -14.62 4.27
N THR A 279 0.42 -13.42 4.70
CA THR A 279 -0.80 -12.76 4.25
C THR A 279 -0.56 -11.77 3.12
N LYS A 280 0.59 -11.08 3.14
CA LYS A 280 0.99 -10.08 2.14
C LYS A 280 2.51 -9.95 2.06
N VAL A 281 3.01 -9.55 0.90
CA VAL A 281 4.38 -9.05 0.71
C VAL A 281 4.33 -7.68 0.04
N LEU A 282 5.22 -6.78 0.44
CA LEU A 282 5.36 -5.43 -0.08
C LEU A 282 6.80 -5.26 -0.55
N ALA A 283 7.01 -4.92 -1.81
CA ALA A 283 8.33 -4.58 -2.32
C ALA A 283 8.67 -3.13 -1.97
N GLN A 284 9.89 -2.89 -1.52
CA GLN A 284 10.42 -1.57 -1.26
C GLN A 284 11.19 -1.05 -2.49
N SER A 285 11.28 0.27 -2.62
CA SER A 285 11.98 0.93 -3.74
C SER A 285 13.49 0.69 -3.76
N ASP A 286 14.08 0.34 -2.61
CA ASP A 286 15.48 -0.08 -2.50
C ASP A 286 15.73 -1.53 -2.95
N GLY A 287 14.68 -2.27 -3.33
CA GLY A 287 14.73 -3.69 -3.68
C GLY A 287 14.51 -4.64 -2.51
N GLY A 288 14.38 -4.14 -1.28
CA GLY A 288 14.00 -4.91 -0.11
C GLY A 288 12.53 -5.29 -0.10
N ALA A 289 12.09 -5.98 0.96
CA ALA A 289 10.71 -6.40 1.12
C ALA A 289 10.23 -6.31 2.56
N ILE A 290 8.91 -6.16 2.73
CA ILE A 290 8.22 -6.31 4.01
C ILE A 290 7.20 -7.42 3.84
N VAL A 291 7.34 -8.48 4.63
CA VAL A 291 6.41 -9.61 4.66
C VAL A 291 5.47 -9.44 5.85
N VAL A 292 4.16 -9.49 5.59
CA VAL A 292 3.14 -9.55 6.64
C VAL A 292 2.88 -11.02 6.93
N TYR A 293 3.22 -11.45 8.14
CA TYR A 293 3.15 -12.83 8.59
C TYR A 293 2.25 -12.94 9.80
N VAL A 294 1.32 -13.88 9.80
CA VAL A 294 0.43 -14.16 10.93
C VAL A 294 1.01 -15.33 11.72
N LEU A 295 1.30 -15.07 13.00
CA LEU A 295 1.98 -16.04 13.86
C LEU A 295 1.06 -17.22 14.22
N PRO A 296 1.59 -18.45 14.26
CA PRO A 296 0.80 -19.65 14.56
C PRO A 296 0.64 -19.92 16.06
N VAL A 297 0.28 -18.91 16.85
CA VAL A 297 0.16 -19.06 18.32
C VAL A 297 -1.25 -19.51 18.72
N LEU A 298 -1.44 -19.91 19.98
CA LEU A 298 -2.74 -20.32 20.53
C LEU A 298 -3.47 -19.14 21.20
N THR A 299 -3.32 -17.94 20.66
CA THR A 299 -4.04 -16.74 21.09
C THR A 299 -5.01 -16.32 20.00
N TYR A 300 -6.21 -15.90 20.35
CA TYR A 300 -7.17 -15.37 19.38
C TYR A 300 -7.32 -13.84 19.55
N PRO A 301 -7.10 -13.02 18.51
CA PRO A 301 -6.61 -13.39 17.18
C PRO A 301 -5.10 -13.73 17.18
N ASP A 302 -4.65 -14.43 16.14
CA ASP A 302 -3.24 -14.63 15.88
C ASP A 302 -2.55 -13.28 15.60
N PRO A 303 -1.47 -12.92 16.32
CA PRO A 303 -0.79 -11.65 16.16
C PRO A 303 -0.07 -11.59 14.81
N PRO A 304 -0.35 -10.58 13.98
CA PRO A 304 0.42 -10.31 12.78
C PRO A 304 1.75 -9.64 13.14
N VAL A 305 2.76 -9.89 12.32
CA VAL A 305 4.08 -9.26 12.40
C VAL A 305 4.51 -8.76 11.03
N LEU A 306 5.27 -7.67 11.01
CA LEU A 306 6.05 -7.26 9.85
C LEU A 306 7.43 -7.88 9.95
N VAL A 307 7.87 -8.54 8.88
CA VAL A 307 9.23 -9.09 8.76
C VAL A 307 9.96 -8.35 7.66
N PHE A 308 11.09 -7.72 8.01
CA PHE A 308 11.87 -6.89 7.10
C PHE A 308 12.94 -7.72 6.39
N ILE A 309 13.01 -7.62 5.07
CA ILE A 309 13.97 -8.32 4.22
C ILE A 309 14.77 -7.29 3.43
N THR A 310 16.09 -7.45 3.46
CA THR A 310 17.05 -6.64 2.68
C THR A 310 16.92 -6.88 1.18
N PRO A 311 17.43 -5.98 0.32
CA PRO A 311 17.44 -6.18 -1.13
C PRO A 311 18.17 -7.44 -1.60
N GLU A 312 19.12 -7.92 -0.79
CA GLU A 312 19.88 -9.15 -0.99
C GLU A 312 19.14 -10.40 -0.51
N GLY A 313 17.92 -10.27 0.04
CA GLY A 313 17.12 -11.40 0.49
C GLY A 313 17.60 -11.98 1.82
N ARG A 314 18.03 -11.14 2.77
CA ARG A 314 18.34 -11.53 4.15
C ARG A 314 17.40 -10.83 5.13
N LEU A 315 17.11 -11.44 6.28
CA LEU A 315 16.41 -10.75 7.37
C LEU A 315 17.16 -9.46 7.74
N ASP A 316 16.47 -8.32 7.70
CA ASP A 316 17.04 -7.00 7.99
C ASP A 316 17.03 -6.74 9.50
N THR A 317 18.10 -7.17 10.18
CA THR A 317 18.20 -7.07 11.64
C THR A 317 18.36 -5.63 12.15
N ALA A 318 18.55 -4.64 11.28
CA ALA A 318 18.67 -3.23 11.67
C ALA A 318 17.30 -2.56 11.90
N ARG A 319 16.19 -3.21 11.55
CA ARG A 319 14.82 -2.68 11.66
C ARG A 319 14.00 -3.49 12.67
N GLY A 320 12.95 -2.87 13.22
CA GLY A 320 12.09 -3.51 14.23
C GLY A 320 12.87 -4.04 15.44
N ASP A 321 12.40 -5.13 16.02
CA ASP A 321 13.15 -5.96 16.96
C ASP A 321 13.90 -7.03 16.15
N ASN A 322 15.13 -6.74 15.74
CA ASN A 322 15.98 -7.66 14.97
C ASN A 322 15.28 -8.24 13.72
N GLY A 323 14.71 -7.36 12.89
CA GLY A 323 14.02 -7.69 11.64
C GLY A 323 12.53 -8.02 11.78
N ILE A 324 11.98 -8.03 12.99
CA ILE A 324 10.58 -8.37 13.25
C ILE A 324 9.90 -7.24 14.01
N ARG A 325 8.75 -6.78 13.53
CA ARG A 325 7.90 -5.81 14.24
C ARG A 325 6.54 -6.44 14.53
N PRO A 326 6.23 -6.76 15.80
CA PRO A 326 4.89 -7.15 16.19
C PRO A 326 3.88 -6.04 15.95
N LEU A 327 2.70 -6.43 15.48
CA LEU A 327 1.53 -5.58 15.37
C LEU A 327 0.46 -6.03 16.38
N THR A 328 -0.54 -5.18 16.61
CA THR A 328 -1.59 -5.42 17.59
C THR A 328 -2.96 -5.51 16.92
N GLY A 329 -3.81 -6.39 17.44
CA GLY A 329 -5.16 -6.61 16.92
C GLY A 329 -5.18 -7.37 15.60
N ILE A 330 -6.29 -7.22 14.87
CA ILE A 330 -6.44 -7.78 13.52
C ILE A 330 -5.94 -6.75 12.53
N VAL A 331 -5.02 -7.16 11.65
CA VAL A 331 -4.56 -6.35 10.52
C VAL A 331 -5.35 -6.74 9.28
N ALA A 332 -6.05 -5.78 8.70
CA ALA A 332 -6.85 -5.97 7.49
C ALA A 332 -6.01 -5.73 6.22
N ASP A 333 -5.21 -4.67 6.19
CA ASP A 333 -4.29 -4.40 5.07
C ASP A 333 -3.05 -3.62 5.53
N VAL A 334 -1.99 -3.70 4.74
CA VAL A 334 -0.73 -2.97 4.93
C VAL A 334 -0.29 -2.37 3.59
N ALA A 335 0.10 -1.11 3.53
CA ALA A 335 0.69 -0.54 2.31
C ALA A 335 1.88 0.37 2.62
N LEU A 336 2.65 0.69 1.58
CA LEU A 336 3.78 1.60 1.65
C LEU A 336 3.39 2.97 1.11
N GLN A 337 3.86 4.02 1.78
CA GLN A 337 3.93 5.35 1.20
C GLN A 337 5.18 5.47 0.30
N PRO A 338 5.23 6.45 -0.63
CA PRO A 338 6.37 6.65 -1.52
C PRO A 338 7.72 6.85 -0.80
N ASP A 339 7.71 7.39 0.42
CA ASP A 339 8.89 7.62 1.25
C ASP A 339 9.35 6.38 2.04
N GLY A 340 8.63 5.26 1.90
CA GLY A 340 8.91 4.00 2.59
C GLY A 340 8.34 3.89 4.00
N LYS A 341 7.52 4.86 4.47
CA LYS A 341 6.68 4.67 5.66
C LYS A 341 5.63 3.58 5.41
N ILE A 342 5.19 2.94 6.47
CA ILE A 342 4.34 1.76 6.44
C ILE A 342 3.01 2.11 7.07
N LEU A 343 1.92 1.91 6.34
CA LEU A 343 0.56 2.09 6.82
C LEU A 343 -0.06 0.73 7.13
N VAL A 344 -0.73 0.62 8.27
CA VAL A 344 -1.42 -0.57 8.74
C VAL A 344 -2.84 -0.19 9.10
N THR A 345 -3.83 -0.88 8.54
CA THR A 345 -5.24 -0.68 8.90
C THR A 345 -5.83 -1.94 9.51
N GLY A 346 -6.79 -1.79 10.41
CA GLY A 346 -7.39 -2.93 11.08
C GLY A 346 -8.26 -2.58 12.27
N ASN A 347 -8.48 -3.57 13.13
CA ASN A 347 -9.24 -3.44 14.37
C ASN A 347 -8.31 -3.75 15.53
N PRO A 348 -8.24 -2.90 16.57
CA PRO A 348 -7.43 -3.19 17.73
C PRO A 348 -8.01 -4.39 18.48
N ALA A 349 -7.17 -5.09 19.24
CA ALA A 349 -7.62 -6.05 20.23
C ALA A 349 -7.29 -5.51 21.62
N THR A 350 -8.26 -5.55 22.52
CA THR A 350 -8.12 -5.08 23.90
C THR A 350 -7.76 -6.21 24.85
N GLY A 351 -7.08 -5.85 25.94
CA GLY A 351 -6.48 -6.78 26.88
C GLY A 351 -7.48 -7.51 27.77
N SER A 352 -7.56 -8.82 27.57
CA SER A 352 -7.54 -9.91 28.56
C SER A 352 -7.16 -11.17 27.78
N ALA A 353 -6.78 -12.28 28.41
CA ALA A 353 -6.61 -13.55 27.71
C ALA A 353 -7.93 -14.33 27.80
N PRO A 354 -8.65 -14.61 26.69
CA PRO A 354 -8.31 -14.31 25.30
C PRO A 354 -8.63 -12.86 24.89
N PRO A 355 -7.83 -12.27 23.96
CA PRO A 355 -8.05 -10.91 23.47
C PRO A 355 -9.44 -10.74 22.83
N VAL A 356 -10.04 -9.56 23.00
CA VAL A 356 -11.31 -9.20 22.35
C VAL A 356 -11.05 -8.14 21.29
N VAL A 357 -11.53 -8.38 20.06
CA VAL A 357 -11.41 -7.43 18.96
C VAL A 357 -12.40 -6.28 19.18
N ASP A 358 -11.89 -5.06 19.14
CA ASP A 358 -12.67 -3.83 19.24
C ASP A 358 -13.06 -3.35 17.84
N TYR A 359 -14.28 -3.65 17.44
CA TYR A 359 -14.86 -3.19 16.16
C TYR A 359 -15.41 -1.75 16.22
N THR A 360 -15.33 -1.09 17.38
CA THR A 360 -15.82 0.28 17.57
C THR A 360 -14.74 1.34 17.37
N HIS A 361 -13.47 0.96 17.46
CA HIS A 361 -12.32 1.84 17.21
C HIS A 361 -11.37 1.29 16.13
N PRO A 362 -11.85 1.02 14.90
CA PRO A 362 -10.98 0.64 13.79
C PRO A 362 -9.92 1.73 13.57
N TYR A 363 -8.70 1.33 13.18
CA TYR A 363 -7.57 2.25 13.12
C TYR A 363 -6.85 2.21 11.78
N LEU A 364 -6.22 3.33 11.44
CA LEU A 364 -5.11 3.43 10.50
C LEU A 364 -3.88 3.92 11.27
N ALA A 365 -2.85 3.09 11.37
CA ALA A 365 -1.60 3.40 12.03
C ALA A 365 -0.48 3.60 11.00
N ARG A 366 0.48 4.46 11.33
CA ARG A 366 1.67 4.68 10.53
C ARG A 366 2.93 4.33 11.31
N PHE A 367 3.82 3.63 10.63
CA PHE A 367 5.15 3.30 11.11
C PHE A 367 6.20 3.93 10.19
N THR A 368 7.34 4.30 10.77
CA THR A 368 8.52 4.71 10.02
C THR A 368 9.04 3.54 9.17
N ARG A 369 9.93 3.83 8.23
CA ARG A 369 10.62 2.81 7.42
C ARG A 369 11.33 1.74 8.26
N ASN A 370 11.73 2.09 9.49
CA ASN A 370 12.40 1.19 10.43
C ASN A 370 11.42 0.36 11.29
N GLY A 371 10.10 0.54 11.10
CA GLY A 371 9.08 -0.20 11.84
C GLY A 371 8.73 0.36 13.22
N THR A 372 9.25 1.54 13.60
CA THR A 372 8.81 2.24 14.82
C THR A 372 7.52 3.02 14.55
N ALA A 373 6.69 3.28 15.56
CA ALA A 373 5.51 4.12 15.38
C ALA A 373 5.93 5.54 14.91
N ASP A 374 5.20 6.09 13.94
CA ASP A 374 5.45 7.44 13.43
C ASP A 374 4.55 8.45 14.16
N LEU A 375 5.08 9.07 15.20
CA LEU A 375 4.34 10.03 16.03
C LEU A 375 4.03 11.36 15.30
N THR A 376 4.49 11.56 14.07
CA THR A 376 4.07 12.72 13.25
C THR A 376 2.67 12.54 12.64
N PHE A 377 2.10 11.34 12.75
CA PHE A 377 0.79 10.97 12.21
C PHE A 377 -0.28 10.91 13.29
N GLY A 378 -1.54 11.17 12.91
CA GLY A 378 -2.70 10.96 13.79
C GLY A 378 -2.72 11.88 15.01
N GLY A 379 -2.09 13.06 14.91
CA GLY A 379 -2.05 14.03 16.02
C GLY A 379 -1.12 13.65 17.17
N GLY A 380 -0.08 12.84 16.92
CA GLY A 380 0.93 12.50 17.94
C GLY A 380 0.90 11.04 18.40
N SER A 381 -0.19 10.32 18.14
CA SER A 381 -0.37 8.91 18.54
C SER A 381 0.28 7.92 17.57
N GLY A 382 0.56 8.36 16.34
CA GLY A 382 0.94 7.49 15.22
C GLY A 382 -0.22 6.68 14.64
N ALA A 383 -1.47 6.95 15.05
CA ALA A 383 -2.66 6.29 14.53
C ALA A 383 -3.90 7.18 14.58
N VAL A 384 -4.84 6.93 13.68
CA VAL A 384 -6.15 7.60 13.64
C VAL A 384 -7.26 6.57 13.66
N THR A 385 -8.35 6.88 14.38
CA THR A 385 -9.56 6.07 14.37
C THR A 385 -10.36 6.37 13.10
N LEU A 386 -10.80 5.32 12.41
CA LEU A 386 -11.60 5.39 11.19
C LEU A 386 -13.09 5.49 11.52
N ALA A 387 -13.44 6.48 12.35
CA ALA A 387 -14.82 6.71 12.78
C ALA A 387 -15.09 8.21 12.88
N THR A 388 -16.37 8.55 12.75
CA THR A 388 -16.95 9.89 12.97
C THR A 388 -18.00 9.78 14.08
N ALA A 389 -18.65 10.89 14.43
CA ALA A 389 -19.73 10.88 15.42
C ALA A 389 -20.91 9.97 15.06
N SER A 390 -21.10 9.66 13.77
CA SER A 390 -22.27 8.94 13.25
C SER A 390 -21.92 7.66 12.48
N ASN A 391 -20.65 7.46 12.11
CA ASN A 391 -20.23 6.38 11.23
C ASN A 391 -18.95 5.71 11.73
N VAL A 392 -18.91 4.37 11.71
CA VAL A 392 -17.69 3.58 11.98
C VAL A 392 -17.33 2.80 10.72
N LEU A 393 -16.14 3.01 10.17
CA LEU A 393 -15.63 2.29 9.01
C LEU A 393 -14.80 1.08 9.47
N LEU A 394 -15.31 -0.13 9.25
CA LEU A 394 -14.57 -1.38 9.42
C LEU A 394 -13.68 -1.59 8.18
N PRO A 395 -12.34 -1.50 8.31
CA PRO A 395 -11.45 -1.49 7.16
C PRO A 395 -11.16 -2.91 6.66
N LEU A 396 -11.00 -3.02 5.34
CA LEU A 396 -10.67 -4.25 4.62
C LEU A 396 -9.53 -4.06 3.62
N THR A 397 -9.29 -2.83 3.15
CA THR A 397 -8.25 -2.52 2.17
C THR A 397 -7.73 -1.10 2.37
N LEU A 398 -6.48 -0.83 2.00
CA LEU A 398 -5.95 0.54 2.01
C LEU A 398 -5.07 0.83 0.79
N ARG A 399 -5.12 2.05 0.28
CA ARG A 399 -4.29 2.51 -0.83
C ARG A 399 -3.76 3.91 -0.61
N VAL A 400 -2.58 4.16 -1.16
CA VAL A 400 -1.93 5.47 -1.13
C VAL A 400 -1.94 6.01 -2.55
N ALA A 401 -2.46 7.22 -2.74
CA ALA A 401 -2.41 7.93 -4.02
C ALA A 401 -1.03 8.58 -4.21
N ASP A 402 -0.66 8.90 -5.45
CA ASP A 402 0.63 9.53 -5.78
C ASP A 402 0.84 10.88 -5.06
N GLY A 403 -0.25 11.61 -4.78
CA GLY A 403 -0.23 12.84 -3.98
C GLY A 403 -0.09 12.63 -2.47
N GLY A 404 0.11 11.39 -2.01
CA GLY A 404 0.28 11.04 -0.60
C GLY A 404 -1.02 10.83 0.18
N ALA A 405 -2.18 11.21 -0.36
CA ALA A 405 -3.48 10.93 0.25
C ALA A 405 -3.71 9.43 0.44
N ILE A 406 -4.33 9.06 1.55
CA ILE A 406 -4.55 7.66 1.93
C ILE A 406 -6.05 7.36 1.86
N PHE A 407 -6.41 6.27 1.20
CA PHE A 407 -7.78 5.81 1.10
C PHE A 407 -7.93 4.47 1.80
N VAL A 408 -8.96 4.34 2.63
CA VAL A 408 -9.27 3.09 3.33
C VAL A 408 -10.65 2.64 2.93
N GLY A 409 -10.76 1.43 2.40
CA GLY A 409 -12.03 0.83 1.98
C GLY A 409 -12.49 -0.22 2.96
N GLY A 410 -13.80 -0.34 3.12
CA GLY A 410 -14.38 -1.46 3.82
C GLY A 410 -15.90 -1.35 3.87
N THR A 411 -16.44 -1.50 5.07
CA THR A 411 -17.87 -1.32 5.32
C THR A 411 -18.11 -0.33 6.44
N ALA A 412 -19.09 0.54 6.29
CA ALA A 412 -19.49 1.48 7.33
C ALA A 412 -20.81 1.09 7.97
N SER A 413 -20.87 1.11 9.30
CA SER A 413 -22.13 1.14 10.04
C SER A 413 -22.62 2.58 10.08
N LEU A 414 -23.66 2.90 9.30
CA LEU A 414 -24.22 4.24 9.24
C LEU A 414 -25.41 4.37 10.21
N SER A 415 -25.40 5.37 11.09
CA SER A 415 -26.54 5.65 11.97
C SER A 415 -27.60 6.49 11.23
N SER A 416 -28.51 5.87 10.48
CA SER A 416 -29.76 6.54 10.08
C SER A 416 -30.97 5.83 10.72
N PRO A 417 -31.77 6.48 11.59
CA PRO A 417 -32.99 5.86 12.09
C PRO A 417 -33.96 5.55 10.93
N PRO A 418 -34.63 4.38 10.89
CA PRO A 418 -34.76 3.37 11.94
C PRO A 418 -33.90 2.10 11.73
N VAL A 419 -32.92 2.09 10.82
CA VAL A 419 -32.14 0.87 10.50
C VAL A 419 -30.65 1.22 10.33
N ALA A 420 -29.78 0.55 11.09
CA ALA A 420 -28.35 0.60 10.84
C ALA A 420 -28.06 -0.07 9.49
N PHE A 421 -27.57 0.69 8.51
CA PHE A 421 -27.13 0.16 7.22
C PHE A 421 -25.65 -0.15 7.26
N VAL A 422 -25.27 -1.24 6.59
CA VAL A 422 -23.89 -1.66 6.38
C VAL A 422 -23.54 -1.24 4.95
N ALA A 423 -22.94 -0.06 4.81
CA ALA A 423 -22.69 0.57 3.52
C ALA A 423 -21.30 0.27 2.98
N ILE A 424 -21.20 0.15 1.65
CA ILE A 424 -19.93 0.26 0.95
C ILE A 424 -19.33 1.62 1.27
N ALA A 425 -18.14 1.65 1.83
CA ALA A 425 -17.56 2.91 2.28
C ALA A 425 -16.07 3.01 2.01
N VAL A 426 -15.65 4.24 1.73
CA VAL A 426 -14.27 4.66 1.55
C VAL A 426 -14.02 5.86 2.45
N ALA A 427 -13.00 5.80 3.30
CA ALA A 427 -12.48 6.96 4.00
C ALA A 427 -11.30 7.55 3.22
N LYS A 428 -11.17 8.88 3.29
CA LYS A 428 -9.95 9.59 2.87
C LYS A 428 -9.26 10.16 4.10
N VAL A 429 -7.97 9.87 4.22
CA VAL A 429 -7.09 10.33 5.30
C VAL A 429 -5.97 11.14 4.69
N GLN A 430 -5.64 12.27 5.32
CA GLN A 430 -4.57 13.15 4.88
C GLN A 430 -3.20 12.45 4.99
N GLY A 431 -2.44 12.53 3.90
CA GLY A 431 -1.05 12.09 3.84
C GLY A 431 -0.11 13.07 4.52
N ASP A 432 1.19 12.91 4.25
CA ASP A 432 2.13 13.97 4.58
C ASP A 432 1.83 15.23 3.76
N PRO A 433 1.98 16.43 4.33
CA PRO A 433 1.81 17.65 3.57
C PRO A 433 2.81 17.66 2.40
N PRO A 434 2.42 18.22 1.23
CA PRO A 434 3.36 18.35 0.12
C PRO A 434 4.61 19.10 0.58
N PRO A 435 5.80 18.73 0.08
CA PRO A 435 7.02 19.45 0.42
C PRO A 435 6.86 20.93 0.07
N PRO A 436 7.42 21.86 0.87
CA PRO A 436 7.36 23.27 0.54
C PRO A 436 7.97 23.49 -0.86
N PRO A 437 7.41 24.41 -1.66
CA PRO A 437 7.99 24.72 -2.96
C PRO A 437 9.46 25.12 -2.76
N PRO A 438 10.35 24.76 -3.70
CA PRO A 438 11.74 25.19 -3.63
C PRO A 438 11.77 26.72 -3.44
N PRO A 439 12.76 27.25 -2.67
CA PRO A 439 12.86 28.68 -2.47
C PRO A 439 12.83 29.34 -3.85
N GLN A 440 11.84 30.20 -4.09
CA GLN A 440 11.87 31.02 -5.28
C GLN A 440 13.14 31.84 -5.16
N GLU A 441 14.14 31.54 -6.00
CA GLU A 441 15.24 32.44 -6.21
C GLU A 441 14.59 33.77 -6.57
N SER A 442 14.64 34.73 -5.65
CA SER A 442 14.23 36.08 -5.96
C SER A 442 15.09 36.47 -7.15
N SER A 443 14.48 36.56 -8.33
CA SER A 443 15.08 37.26 -9.44
C SER A 443 15.26 38.68 -8.95
N ALA A 444 16.45 38.96 -8.42
CA ALA A 444 16.93 40.31 -8.28
C ALA A 444 16.94 40.85 -9.70
N SER A 445 15.86 41.52 -10.06
CA SER A 445 15.80 42.35 -11.24
C SER A 445 17.04 43.22 -11.19
N GLY A 446 17.85 43.14 -12.25
CA GLY A 446 19.01 43.99 -12.45
C GLY A 446 18.56 45.44 -12.50
N GLY A 447 18.45 46.06 -11.33
CA GLY A 447 18.37 47.49 -11.16
C GLY A 447 19.74 48.06 -11.46
N GLY A 448 19.80 48.87 -12.51
CA GLY A 448 21.01 49.39 -13.11
C GLY A 448 21.98 50.07 -12.13
N CYS A 449 23.25 50.08 -12.55
CA CYS A 449 24.32 50.85 -11.96
C CYS A 449 23.91 52.33 -11.88
N GLY A 450 23.59 52.80 -10.68
CA GLY A 450 23.42 54.21 -10.35
C GLY A 450 24.33 54.56 -9.19
N TYR A 451 25.55 54.98 -9.51
CA TYR A 451 26.46 55.63 -8.56
C TYR A 451 25.85 56.97 -8.17
N THR A 452 25.48 57.14 -6.90
CA THR A 452 25.41 58.46 -6.27
C THR A 452 26.10 58.41 -4.90
N ASP A 453 27.26 59.05 -4.85
CA ASP A 453 28.05 59.30 -3.64
C ASP A 453 27.26 60.12 -2.62
N ARG A 454 26.97 59.54 -1.45
CA ARG A 454 27.00 60.24 -0.15
C ARG A 454 27.36 59.26 0.97
N PRO A 455 28.44 59.51 1.75
CA PRO A 455 28.76 58.69 2.91
C PRO A 455 27.86 59.09 4.09
N GLY A 456 26.95 58.19 4.47
CA GLY A 456 26.31 58.21 5.79
C GLY A 456 27.22 57.55 6.83
N PRO A 457 27.16 57.96 8.11
CA PRO A 457 28.04 57.43 9.15
C PRO A 457 27.80 55.94 9.41
N PRO A 458 28.83 55.17 9.81
CA PRO A 458 28.68 53.75 10.10
C PRO A 458 27.80 53.52 11.34
N ASP A 459 26.75 52.73 11.17
CA ASP A 459 25.96 52.14 12.25
C ASP A 459 26.81 51.08 12.99
N PRO A 460 27.05 51.20 14.31
CA PRO A 460 27.91 50.30 15.06
C PRO A 460 27.22 49.02 15.58
N THR A 461 26.08 48.58 15.03
CA THR A 461 25.28 47.50 15.66
C THR A 461 24.95 46.26 14.82
N LEU A 462 25.86 45.83 13.92
CA LEU A 462 25.78 44.48 13.32
C LEU A 462 26.63 43.47 14.11
N PRO A 463 26.03 42.46 14.79
CA PRO A 463 26.74 41.60 15.73
C PRO A 463 27.42 40.42 15.01
N MET A 464 28.72 40.25 15.28
CA MET A 464 29.51 39.02 15.55
C MET A 464 29.24 37.66 14.86
N ILE A 465 28.25 37.51 13.98
CA ILE A 465 27.88 36.24 13.32
C ILE A 465 28.56 36.12 11.94
N ALA A 466 28.84 37.25 11.27
CA ALA A 466 29.52 37.25 9.98
C ALA A 466 31.04 36.93 10.08
N LEU A 467 31.69 37.21 11.21
CA LEU A 467 33.14 37.00 11.37
C LEU A 467 33.50 35.51 11.59
N VAL A 468 32.63 34.75 12.27
CA VAL A 468 32.83 33.32 12.54
C VAL A 468 32.64 32.48 11.26
N ALA A 469 31.67 32.85 10.41
CA ALA A 469 31.40 32.14 9.16
C ALA A 469 32.56 32.30 8.14
N VAL A 470 33.16 33.49 8.05
CA VAL A 470 34.32 33.74 7.18
C VAL A 470 35.57 33.03 7.69
N MET A 471 35.78 32.97 9.02
CA MET A 471 36.94 32.28 9.60
C MET A 471 36.86 30.75 9.46
N MET A 472 35.67 30.15 9.56
CA MET A 472 35.48 28.71 9.32
C MET A 472 35.66 28.31 7.85
N LEU A 473 35.29 29.17 6.90
CA LEU A 473 35.50 28.94 5.46
C LEU A 473 36.97 29.01 5.05
N ILE A 474 37.77 29.84 5.72
CA ILE A 474 39.23 29.94 5.49
C ILE A 474 39.96 28.73 6.07
N LEU A 475 39.56 28.22 7.24
CA LEU A 475 40.14 27.01 7.85
C LEU A 475 39.82 25.71 7.08
N LYS A 476 38.61 25.57 6.51
CA LYS A 476 38.25 24.42 5.66
C LYS A 476 39.03 24.37 4.34
N LYS A 477 39.34 25.52 3.73
CA LYS A 477 40.17 25.59 2.51
C LYS A 477 41.66 25.30 2.76
N TRP A 478 42.15 25.50 3.99
CA TRP A 478 43.54 25.19 4.36
C TRP A 478 43.77 23.70 4.65
N HIS A 479 42.79 23.00 5.25
CA HIS A 479 42.88 21.56 5.52
C HIS A 479 42.77 20.67 4.26
N ALA A 480 42.13 21.14 3.19
CA ALA A 480 42.03 20.41 1.92
C ALA A 480 43.29 20.49 1.05
N ARG A 481 44.23 21.41 1.33
CA ARG A 481 45.49 21.57 0.59
C ARG A 481 46.70 20.84 1.18
N LEU A 482 46.53 20.13 2.31
CA LEU A 482 47.63 19.43 3.02
C LEU A 482 47.53 17.89 2.99
N ARG A 483 46.60 17.29 2.23
CA ARG A 483 46.45 15.82 2.12
C ARG A 483 46.32 15.31 0.68
N GLY A 484 47.18 15.79 -0.20
CA GLY A 484 47.29 15.24 -1.54
C GLY A 484 48.65 15.56 -2.15
N ASN A 485 49.66 14.76 -1.84
CA ASN A 485 50.85 14.68 -2.67
C ASN A 485 51.19 13.20 -2.88
N GLY A 486 51.14 12.81 -4.15
CA GLY A 486 51.32 11.45 -4.61
C GLY A 486 52.78 11.04 -4.65
N GLY A 487 53.00 9.74 -4.45
CA GLY A 487 54.24 9.07 -4.84
C GLY A 487 54.28 8.85 -6.35
N GLY A 488 55.46 9.05 -6.93
CA GLY A 488 55.74 8.79 -8.35
C GLY A 488 57.00 9.52 -8.80
N SER A 489 58.17 9.07 -8.32
CA SER A 489 59.48 9.52 -8.80
C SER A 489 59.97 8.61 -9.93
N CYS A 490 60.39 9.21 -11.05
CA CYS A 490 61.26 8.61 -12.06
C CYS A 490 62.67 9.20 -11.97
N THR A 491 63.66 8.34 -12.19
CA THR A 491 65.09 8.58 -12.57
C THR A 491 65.96 9.35 -11.57
N THR A 492 67.20 8.96 -11.25
CA THR A 492 68.20 8.08 -11.89
C THR A 492 68.89 7.16 -10.88
#